data_AF-A0A8H5H5A5-F1
#
_entry.id   AF-A0A8H5H5A5-F1
#
_cell.length_a   1.000
_cell.length_b   1.000
_cell.length_c   1.000
_cell.angle_alpha   90.00
_cell.angle_beta   90.00
_cell.angle_gamma   90.00
#
_symmetry.space_group_name_H-M   'P 1'
#
loop_
_entity.id
_entity.type
_entity.pdbx_description
1 polymer ?
#
loop_
_entity_poly.entity_id
_entity_poly.type
_entity_poly.pdbx_seq_one_letter_code
_entity_poly.pdbx_strand_id
1 'polypeptide(L)'
;MLGHQFAYSAAPIRKVKEVQFGILSPEEIKAYSVAKIEHPEVMDEATHKPKAGGLMDPRMGTIDRNFKCQTCGEGMSECPGHFGHIELARPVFHPGFIVKVKKILESICVNCGKLKADIVSCVSSSSTRFAPPHPNFLGALSTPMGNPKPAPRLFP
;
A
#
# COMPACT_ATOMS: atom_id res chain seq x y z
N MET A 1 34.94 1.67 -1.00
CA MET A 1 34.31 1.54 0.33
C MET A 1 33.57 2.84 0.61
N LEU A 2 32.27 2.90 0.37
CA LEU A 2 31.50 4.13 0.59
C LEU A 2 31.18 4.23 2.09
N GLY A 3 31.92 5.10 2.78
CA GLY A 3 31.92 5.28 4.22
C GLY A 3 30.80 6.18 4.73
N HIS A 4 29.56 5.68 4.74
CA HIS A 4 28.54 6.22 5.62
C HIS A 4 28.54 5.42 6.92
N GLN A 5 28.98 6.06 8.00
CA GLN A 5 28.97 5.48 9.33
C GLN A 5 27.59 5.70 9.94
N PHE A 6 26.78 4.65 9.94
CA PHE A 6 25.46 4.67 10.57
C PHE A 6 25.60 4.60 12.09
N ALA A 7 24.64 5.19 12.81
CA ALA A 7 24.54 5.04 14.25
C ALA A 7 24.43 3.56 14.65
N TYR A 8 24.92 3.23 15.85
CA TYR A 8 24.84 1.87 16.37
C TYR A 8 23.37 1.45 16.51
N SER A 9 23.00 0.31 15.94
CA SER A 9 21.68 -0.29 16.12
C SER A 9 21.82 -1.73 16.62
N ALA A 10 20.90 -2.14 17.49
CA ALA A 10 20.85 -3.52 17.99
C ALA A 10 20.37 -4.53 16.93
N ALA A 11 19.80 -4.04 15.81
CA ALA A 11 19.26 -4.86 14.75
C ALA A 11 20.38 -5.53 13.93
N PRO A 12 20.28 -6.85 13.62
CA PRO A 12 21.30 -7.52 12.84
C PRO A 12 21.26 -7.08 11.38
N ILE A 13 22.44 -6.85 10.79
CA ILE A 13 22.58 -6.50 9.38
C ILE A 13 22.17 -7.71 8.52
N ARG A 14 21.19 -7.51 7.64
CA ARG A 14 20.72 -8.51 6.68
C ARG A 14 20.62 -7.89 5.28
N LYS A 15 20.83 -8.71 4.26
CA LYS A 15 20.63 -8.31 2.85
C LYS A 15 19.19 -8.59 2.43
N VAL A 16 18.60 -7.70 1.64
CA VAL A 16 17.27 -7.90 1.05
C VAL A 16 17.31 -9.06 0.08
N LYS A 17 16.39 -10.02 0.22
CA LYS A 17 16.29 -11.20 -0.66
C LYS A 17 15.23 -11.01 -1.75
N GLU A 18 14.09 -10.47 -1.38
CA GLU A 18 12.91 -10.35 -2.25
C GLU A 18 12.18 -9.03 -1.96
N VAL A 19 11.44 -8.53 -2.96
CA VAL A 19 10.61 -7.33 -2.85
C VAL A 19 9.18 -7.70 -3.23
N GLN A 20 8.26 -7.57 -2.28
CA GLN A 20 6.85 -7.84 -2.50
C GLN A 20 6.10 -6.54 -2.81
N PHE A 21 5.39 -6.52 -3.93
CA PHE A 21 4.49 -5.43 -4.27
C PHE A 21 3.09 -5.75 -3.78
N GLY A 22 2.41 -4.75 -3.22
CA GLY A 22 1.06 -4.87 -2.69
C GLY A 22 0.32 -3.54 -2.73
N ILE A 23 -0.97 -3.59 -2.44
CA ILE A 23 -1.81 -2.42 -2.23
C ILE A 23 -2.04 -2.30 -0.73
N LEU A 24 -1.74 -1.14 -0.17
CA LEU A 24 -1.96 -0.88 1.25
C LEU A 24 -3.46 -0.71 1.52
N SER A 25 -3.97 -1.47 2.48
CA SER A 25 -5.35 -1.33 2.96
C SER A 25 -5.49 -0.07 3.82
N PRO A 26 -6.69 0.53 3.91
CA PRO A 26 -6.90 1.72 4.74
C PRO A 26 -6.63 1.46 6.23
N GLU A 27 -6.84 0.24 6.71
CA GLU A 27 -6.57 -0.17 8.09
C GLU A 27 -5.05 -0.21 8.35
N GLU A 28 -4.27 -0.76 7.42
CA GLU A 28 -2.80 -0.76 7.51
C GLU A 28 -2.23 0.65 7.46
N ILE A 29 -2.75 1.52 6.59
CA ILE A 29 -2.29 2.92 6.50
C ILE A 29 -2.46 3.62 7.85
N LYS A 30 -3.60 3.41 8.53
CA LYS A 30 -3.83 3.96 9.87
C LYS A 30 -2.90 3.34 10.91
N ALA A 31 -2.68 2.03 10.87
CA ALA A 31 -1.80 1.34 11.81
C ALA A 31 -0.32 1.75 11.68
N TYR A 32 0.16 2.01 10.46
CA TYR A 32 1.52 2.49 10.21
C TYR A 32 1.71 3.98 10.53
N SER A 33 0.64 4.76 10.47
CA SER A 33 0.71 6.20 10.66
C SER A 33 0.93 6.59 12.11
N VAL A 34 1.75 7.62 12.33
CA VAL A 34 2.04 8.15 13.66
C VAL A 34 1.11 9.31 14.02
N ALA A 35 0.75 10.13 13.03
CA ALA A 35 -0.08 11.31 13.22
C ALA A 35 -1.26 11.32 12.24
N LYS A 36 -2.39 11.85 12.72
CA LYS A 36 -3.55 12.20 11.91
C LYS A 36 -3.43 13.69 11.57
N ILE A 37 -3.43 14.00 10.28
CA ILE A 37 -3.34 15.39 9.80
C ILE A 37 -4.76 15.92 9.64
N GLU A 38 -5.10 16.93 10.43
CA GLU A 38 -6.43 17.58 10.44
C GLU A 38 -6.35 19.03 9.97
N HIS A 39 -5.21 19.69 10.19
CA HIS A 39 -5.01 21.09 9.85
C HIS A 39 -4.15 21.24 8.60
N PRO A 40 -4.56 22.07 7.62
CA PRO A 40 -3.72 22.38 6.46
C PRO A 40 -2.59 23.36 6.80
N GLU A 41 -2.69 24.03 7.93
CA GLU A 41 -1.72 25.00 8.43
C GLU A 41 -0.43 24.31 8.89
N VAL A 42 0.71 24.95 8.62
CA VAL A 42 2.05 24.41 8.89
C VAL A 42 2.56 24.87 10.25
N MET A 43 2.41 26.15 10.55
CA MET A 43 2.87 26.79 11.77
C MET A 43 1.68 27.42 12.49
N ASP A 44 1.75 27.46 13.81
CA ASP A 44 0.80 28.22 14.63
C ASP A 44 1.13 29.72 14.58
N GLU A 45 0.11 30.54 14.32
CA GLU A 45 0.25 31.99 14.12
C GLU A 45 0.70 32.72 15.40
N ALA A 46 0.33 32.19 16.57
CA ALA A 46 0.66 32.81 17.85
C ALA A 46 2.08 32.47 18.34
N THR A 47 2.52 31.23 18.11
CA THR A 47 3.76 30.70 18.72
C THR A 47 4.90 30.50 17.73
N HIS A 48 4.64 30.63 16.42
CA HIS A 48 5.58 30.32 15.33
C HIS A 48 6.20 28.92 15.44
N LYS A 49 5.55 28.01 16.15
CA LYS A 49 5.96 26.62 16.28
C LYS A 49 5.18 25.73 15.33
N PRO A 50 5.72 24.57 14.93
CA PRO A 50 4.99 23.63 14.10
C PRO A 50 3.71 23.17 14.81
N LYS A 51 2.59 23.25 14.08
CA LYS A 51 1.27 22.92 14.64
C LYS A 51 1.11 21.40 14.74
N ALA A 52 0.73 20.92 15.92
CA ALA A 52 0.39 19.51 16.11
C ALA A 52 -0.84 19.14 15.24
N GLY A 53 -0.79 17.99 14.55
CA GLY A 53 -1.83 17.61 13.58
C GLY A 53 -1.85 18.46 12.30
N GLY A 54 -0.80 19.27 12.09
CA GLY A 54 -0.55 19.98 10.84
C GLY A 54 0.37 19.21 9.88
N LEU A 55 0.73 19.84 8.76
CA LEU A 55 1.62 19.22 7.77
C LEU A 55 3.06 19.07 8.27
N MET A 56 3.51 19.97 9.16
CA MET A 56 4.84 19.94 9.79
C MET A 56 4.76 19.39 11.21
N ASP A 57 4.05 18.28 11.41
CA ASP A 57 3.98 17.67 12.74
C ASP A 57 5.38 17.13 13.15
N PRO A 58 5.94 17.51 14.31
CA PRO A 58 7.24 17.02 14.78
C PRO A 58 7.35 15.50 14.93
N ARG A 59 6.22 14.78 14.98
CA ARG A 59 6.17 13.31 15.04
C ARG A 59 6.43 12.67 13.68
N MET A 60 6.20 13.38 12.57
CA MET A 60 6.47 12.89 11.22
C MET A 60 7.93 13.10 10.80
N GLY A 61 8.65 13.98 11.49
CA GLY A 61 10.05 14.29 11.26
C GLY A 61 10.33 15.76 11.57
N THR A 62 11.60 16.16 11.56
CA THR A 62 12.00 17.57 11.75
C THR A 62 12.90 18.01 10.61
N ILE A 63 12.69 19.25 10.15
CA ILE A 63 13.56 19.91 9.16
C ILE A 63 14.67 20.71 9.83
N ASP A 64 14.46 21.11 11.08
CA ASP A 64 15.37 21.94 11.84
C ASP A 64 16.40 21.10 12.58
N ARG A 65 17.66 21.53 12.52
CA ARG A 65 18.77 20.88 13.26
C ARG A 65 18.63 20.97 14.78
N ASN A 66 17.89 21.98 15.25
CA ASN A 66 17.66 22.22 16.67
C ASN A 66 16.53 21.36 17.25
N PHE A 67 15.67 20.82 16.39
CA PHE A 67 14.53 20.01 16.81
C PHE A 67 14.77 18.54 16.45
N LYS A 68 14.46 17.66 17.40
CA LYS A 68 14.52 16.21 17.22
C LYS A 68 13.13 15.67 16.92
N CYS A 69 13.06 14.60 16.13
CA CYS A 69 11.79 13.95 15.86
C CYS A 69 11.21 13.36 17.15
N GLN A 70 9.92 13.60 17.42
CA GLN A 70 9.27 13.12 18.64
C GLN A 70 9.02 11.61 18.66
N THR A 71 9.16 10.93 17.51
CA THR A 71 8.88 9.49 17.38
C THR A 71 10.14 8.65 17.53
N CYS A 72 11.22 8.98 16.82
CA CYS A 72 12.48 8.25 16.88
C CYS A 72 13.55 8.92 17.76
N GLY A 73 13.39 10.20 18.12
CA GLY A 73 14.39 10.95 18.89
C GLY A 73 15.61 11.39 18.08
N GLU A 74 15.69 11.01 16.81
CA GLU A 74 16.83 11.32 15.94
C GLU A 74 16.70 12.68 15.24
N GLY A 75 17.85 13.17 14.77
CA GLY A 75 17.95 14.41 14.01
C GLY A 75 17.63 14.25 12.51
N MET A 76 17.67 15.36 11.78
CA MET A 76 17.32 15.44 10.36
C MET A 76 18.06 14.45 9.45
N SER A 77 19.32 14.13 9.73
CA SER A 77 20.14 13.26 8.87
C SER A 77 19.91 11.76 9.08
N GLU A 78 19.46 11.37 10.27
CA GLU A 78 19.35 9.96 10.68
C GLU A 78 17.89 9.48 10.72
N CYS A 79 16.94 10.41 10.90
CA CYS A 79 15.52 10.10 10.88
C CYS A 79 15.07 9.72 9.45
N PRO A 80 14.47 8.54 9.25
CA PRO A 80 13.93 8.13 7.94
C PRO A 80 12.62 8.84 7.56
N GLY A 81 12.04 9.59 8.49
CA GLY A 81 10.69 10.14 8.40
C GLY A 81 9.63 9.11 8.80
N HIS A 82 8.51 9.61 9.34
CA HIS A 82 7.39 8.78 9.76
C HIS A 82 6.13 9.16 8.99
N PHE A 83 5.36 8.15 8.61
CA PHE A 83 4.14 8.36 7.85
C PHE A 83 3.05 8.98 8.74
N GLY A 84 2.32 9.93 8.17
CA GLY A 84 1.03 10.40 8.66
C GLY A 84 -0.09 9.93 7.75
N HIS A 85 -1.32 10.03 8.22
CA HIS A 85 -2.49 9.79 7.37
C HIS A 85 -3.48 10.94 7.44
N ILE A 86 -4.26 11.07 6.36
CA ILE A 86 -5.40 12.00 6.27
C ILE A 86 -6.65 11.15 6.11
N GLU A 87 -7.61 11.33 7.02
CA GLU A 87 -8.91 10.69 6.89
C GLU A 87 -9.81 11.51 5.97
N LEU A 88 -10.13 10.94 4.81
CA LEU A 88 -11.05 11.57 3.87
C LEU A 88 -12.50 11.39 4.33
N ALA A 89 -13.31 12.43 4.23
CA ALA A 89 -14.74 12.36 4.56
C ALA A 89 -15.53 11.42 3.63
N ARG A 90 -15.04 11.18 2.40
CA ARG A 90 -15.64 10.30 1.41
C ARG A 90 -14.56 9.51 0.66
N PRO A 91 -14.85 8.28 0.21
CA PRO A 91 -13.91 7.51 -0.60
C PRO A 91 -13.68 8.20 -1.95
N VAL A 92 -12.43 8.25 -2.38
CA VAL A 92 -12.00 8.85 -3.65
C VAL A 92 -11.31 7.80 -4.49
N PHE A 93 -11.60 7.77 -5.80
CA PHE A 93 -10.94 6.85 -6.72
C PHE A 93 -9.51 7.29 -7.00
N HIS A 94 -8.58 6.36 -6.87
CA HIS A 94 -7.19 6.60 -7.23
C HIS A 94 -7.02 6.63 -8.76
N PRO A 95 -6.50 7.72 -9.36
CA PRO A 95 -6.46 7.92 -10.81
C PRO A 95 -5.72 6.81 -11.55
N GLY A 96 -4.62 6.30 -10.99
CA GLY A 96 -3.85 5.19 -11.58
C GLY A 96 -4.59 3.85 -11.63
N PHE A 97 -5.67 3.67 -10.85
CA PHE A 97 -6.44 2.42 -10.81
C PHE A 97 -7.79 2.51 -11.54
N ILE A 98 -8.21 3.69 -12.01
CA ILE A 98 -9.52 3.90 -12.65
C ILE A 98 -9.73 2.95 -13.84
N VAL A 99 -8.73 2.77 -14.70
CA VAL A 99 -8.82 1.87 -15.86
C VAL A 99 -9.00 0.41 -15.44
N LYS A 100 -8.35 -0.02 -14.35
CA LYS A 100 -8.48 -1.39 -13.81
C LYS A 100 -9.83 -1.59 -13.15
N VAL A 101 -10.30 -0.62 -12.35
CA VAL A 101 -11.61 -0.66 -11.70
C VAL A 101 -12.72 -0.75 -12.75
N LYS A 102 -12.64 0.03 -13.84
CA LYS A 102 -13.59 -0.06 -14.95
C LYS A 102 -13.68 -1.47 -15.53
N LYS A 103 -12.54 -2.09 -15.85
CA LYS A 103 -12.49 -3.46 -16.38
C LYS A 103 -13.09 -4.49 -15.41
N ILE A 104 -12.85 -4.32 -14.11
CA ILE A 104 -13.42 -5.19 -13.07
C ILE A 104 -14.95 -5.05 -13.06
N LEU A 105 -15.48 -3.82 -13.04
CA LEU A 105 -16.91 -3.54 -13.08
C LEU A 105 -17.60 -4.05 -14.36
N GLU A 106 -16.89 -4.05 -15.49
CA GLU A 106 -17.39 -4.64 -16.74
C GLU A 106 -17.46 -6.18 -16.67
N SER A 107 -16.57 -6.80 -15.89
CA SER A 107 -16.44 -8.27 -15.75
C SER A 107 -17.37 -8.90 -14.71
N ILE A 108 -17.85 -8.11 -13.74
CA ILE A 108 -18.77 -8.56 -12.68
C ILE A 108 -20.18 -8.00 -12.88
N CYS A 109 -21.19 -8.71 -12.37
CA CYS A 109 -22.53 -8.16 -12.24
C CYS A 109 -22.61 -7.25 -11.01
N VAL A 110 -22.99 -5.99 -11.20
CA VAL A 110 -23.03 -4.96 -10.14
C VAL A 110 -24.01 -5.31 -9.02
N ASN A 111 -25.05 -6.09 -9.32
CA ASN A 111 -26.08 -6.43 -8.33
C ASN A 111 -25.72 -7.65 -7.47
N CYS A 112 -25.05 -8.66 -8.03
CA CYS A 112 -24.77 -9.93 -7.33
C CYS A 112 -23.28 -10.19 -7.09
N GLY A 113 -22.38 -9.35 -7.61
CA GLY A 113 -20.92 -9.50 -7.47
C GLY A 113 -20.33 -10.72 -8.20
N LYS A 114 -21.15 -11.53 -8.88
CA LYS A 114 -20.68 -12.71 -9.63
C LYS A 114 -19.99 -12.28 -10.92
N LEU A 115 -18.97 -13.04 -11.31
CA LEU A 115 -18.36 -12.91 -12.63
C LEU A 115 -19.39 -13.24 -13.71
N LYS A 116 -19.37 -12.49 -14.81
CA LYS A 116 -20.26 -12.74 -15.97
C LYS A 116 -19.84 -13.95 -16.79
N ALA A 117 -18.59 -14.39 -16.65
CA ALA A 117 -18.06 -15.56 -17.33
C ALA A 117 -18.01 -16.74 -16.35
N ASP A 118 -18.77 -17.78 -16.64
CA ASP A 118 -18.67 -19.06 -15.95
C ASP A 118 -17.60 -19.91 -16.62
N ILE A 119 -16.73 -20.54 -15.82
CA ILE A 119 -15.66 -21.44 -16.26
C ILE A 119 -16.23 -22.58 -17.16
N VAL A 120 -17.49 -22.95 -16.93
CA VAL A 120 -18.22 -24.00 -17.66
C VAL A 120 -18.62 -23.56 -19.08
N SER A 121 -18.93 -22.28 -19.28
CA SER A 121 -19.37 -21.75 -20.58
C SER A 121 -18.26 -21.72 -21.64
N CYS A 122 -16.99 -21.65 -21.22
CA CYS A 122 -15.83 -21.71 -22.12
C CYS A 122 -15.61 -23.07 -22.80
N VAL A 123 -16.18 -24.17 -22.26
CA VAL A 123 -16.07 -25.49 -22.91
C VAL A 123 -17.10 -25.64 -24.03
N SER A 124 -18.23 -24.90 -23.97
CA SER A 124 -19.34 -25.05 -24.91
C SER A 124 -19.42 -23.99 -26.01
N SER A 125 -18.71 -22.86 -25.90
CA SER A 125 -18.70 -21.82 -26.95
C SER A 125 -17.30 -21.54 -27.46
N SER A 126 -16.91 -22.29 -28.47
CA SER A 126 -15.68 -22.17 -29.25
C SER A 126 -15.61 -20.89 -30.13
N SER A 127 -16.09 -19.73 -29.66
CA SER A 127 -16.26 -18.55 -30.55
C SER A 127 -15.66 -17.22 -30.08
N THR A 128 -15.20 -17.05 -28.84
CA THR A 128 -14.42 -15.86 -28.49
C THR A 128 -12.93 -16.18 -28.50
N ARG A 129 -12.32 -15.91 -29.66
CA ARG A 129 -10.88 -15.84 -29.85
C ARG A 129 -10.29 -14.75 -28.93
N PHE A 130 -9.99 -15.10 -27.68
CA PHE A 130 -8.90 -14.42 -26.98
C PHE A 130 -7.62 -14.89 -27.67
N ALA A 131 -7.18 -14.15 -28.69
CA ALA A 131 -5.87 -14.36 -29.27
C ALA A 131 -4.84 -14.14 -28.14
N PRO A 132 -4.07 -15.17 -27.72
CA PRO A 132 -2.99 -14.94 -26.78
C PRO A 132 -1.96 -14.02 -27.45
N PRO A 133 -1.39 -13.02 -26.75
CA PRO A 133 -0.34 -12.17 -27.32
C PRO A 133 1.01 -12.88 -27.55
N HIS A 134 1.07 -14.23 -27.53
CA HIS A 134 2.28 -14.97 -27.89
C HIS A 134 1.99 -16.44 -28.28
N PRO A 135 2.64 -17.00 -29.32
CA PRO A 135 2.32 -18.32 -29.88
C PRO A 135 2.74 -19.57 -29.07
N ASN A 136 3.34 -19.45 -27.86
CA ASN A 136 4.05 -20.58 -27.22
C ASN A 136 3.53 -21.01 -25.83
N PHE A 137 2.24 -20.86 -25.52
CA PHE A 137 1.67 -21.36 -24.26
C PHE A 137 0.45 -22.24 -24.53
N LEU A 138 0.68 -23.43 -25.06
CA LEU A 138 -0.29 -24.53 -25.13
C LEU A 138 0.26 -25.68 -24.29
N GLY A 139 -0.20 -25.77 -23.03
CA GLY A 139 0.08 -26.94 -22.20
C GLY A 139 0.07 -26.67 -20.71
N ALA A 140 -1.08 -26.36 -20.11
CA ALA A 140 -1.32 -26.55 -18.66
C ALA A 140 -2.78 -26.26 -18.26
N LEU A 141 -3.78 -26.90 -18.87
CA LEU A 141 -5.15 -26.85 -18.33
C LEU A 141 -5.82 -28.22 -18.38
N SER A 142 -5.53 -29.03 -17.36
CA SER A 142 -6.39 -30.15 -16.93
C SER A 142 -6.00 -30.64 -15.53
N THR A 143 -6.17 -29.82 -14.49
CA THR A 143 -6.47 -30.39 -13.16
C THR A 143 -7.61 -29.60 -12.51
N PRO A 144 -8.67 -30.26 -12.01
CA PRO A 144 -9.74 -29.59 -11.29
C PRO A 144 -9.21 -29.12 -9.92
N MET A 145 -9.26 -27.82 -9.67
CA MET A 145 -8.92 -27.26 -8.36
C MET A 145 -9.94 -27.73 -7.33
N GLY A 146 -9.51 -28.61 -6.43
CA GLY A 146 -10.25 -28.94 -5.21
C GLY A 146 -10.41 -27.71 -4.32
N ASN A 147 -11.50 -27.69 -3.55
CA ASN A 147 -11.89 -26.59 -2.65
C ASN A 147 -10.69 -26.02 -1.85
N PRO A 148 -10.55 -24.69 -1.75
CA PRO A 148 -9.48 -24.09 -0.97
C PRO A 148 -9.69 -24.41 0.51
N LYS A 149 -8.75 -25.16 1.11
CA LYS A 149 -8.66 -25.32 2.57
C LYS A 149 -8.38 -23.94 3.19
N PRO A 150 -9.03 -23.59 4.32
CA PRO A 150 -8.75 -22.34 5.01
C PRO A 150 -7.30 -22.34 5.51
N ALA A 151 -6.55 -21.29 5.16
CA ALA A 151 -5.18 -21.09 5.62
C ALA A 151 -5.16 -20.87 7.15
N PRO A 152 -4.20 -21.46 7.89
CA PRO A 152 -4.04 -21.19 9.30
C PRO A 152 -3.62 -19.74 9.50
N ARG A 153 -4.31 -19.02 10.41
CA ARG A 153 -3.89 -17.71 10.91
C ARG A 153 -2.57 -17.90 11.65
N LEU A 154 -1.47 -17.60 10.99
CA LEU A 154 -0.19 -17.35 11.63
C LEU A 154 -0.14 -15.85 11.86
N PHE A 155 -0.36 -15.44 13.10
CA PHE A 155 0.56 -14.64 13.92
C PHE A 155 -0.09 -14.48 15.32
N PRO A 156 0.71 -14.37 16.39
CA PRO A 156 0.24 -14.38 17.78
C PRO A 156 -0.59 -13.13 18.16
#